data_AF-A0A3P8II64-F1
#
_entry.id   AF-A0A3P8II64-F1
#
_cell.length_a   1.000
_cell.length_b   1.000
_cell.length_c   1.000
_cell.angle_alpha   90.00
_cell.angle_beta   90.00
_cell.angle_gamma   90.00
#
_symmetry.space_group_name_H-M   'P 1'
#
loop_
_entity.id
_entity.type
_entity.pdbx_description
1 polymer ?
#
loop_
_entity_poly.entity_id
_entity_poly.type
_entity_poly.pdbx_seq_one_letter_code
_entity_poly.pdbx_strand_id
1 'polypeptide(L)'
;MLSNVPTYTIEVGQHSLRLANAVVRGLNPVDLDPSGSNASQVEAFKSRVVARVRADPLYCATPACLNNTGQTMGSFARHLHDAFYMYASSLAKADAVQPDGRKNASTMKKAMEGTFQGLTGTVTVGANSSRVPNYVVYGLDRSAEQQTFIRISFVDETDVNLVATYADESTSIWATRDGKRPLTTPLCGYSGTDCPLSFWEQYLIYIAVGGSLALLLLITLLCLATSLVRAKRQAMMTANAEWQIPFLTLAPVKSDGQSRRSLQSGPSTITKDSTFHSEDSKFELYSMNKEPVLVTKHNTMPLTRSKQYTFIKVAFLVKKVSNGGCCVQYLHPECALRSTVQILMIGDIRRHMKDN
;
A
#
# COMPACT_ATOMS: atom_id res chain seq x y z
N MET A 1 18.29 -4.64 46.61
CA MET A 1 17.67 -4.45 45.28
C MET A 1 16.24 -3.98 45.48
N LEU A 2 16.04 -2.67 45.58
CA LEU A 2 14.71 -2.05 45.53
C LEU A 2 14.76 -1.13 44.33
N SER A 3 14.24 -1.60 43.18
CA SER A 3 14.18 -0.78 41.99
C SER A 3 13.09 0.27 42.18
N ASN A 4 13.47 1.52 41.91
CA ASN A 4 12.59 2.67 41.74
C ASN A 4 11.31 2.29 40.97
N VAL A 5 10.16 2.37 41.64
CA VAL A 5 8.87 2.49 40.96
C VAL A 5 8.63 4.00 40.78
N PRO A 6 8.58 4.52 39.56
CA PRO A 6 8.32 5.94 39.35
C PRO A 6 6.86 6.25 39.74
N THR A 7 6.70 7.13 40.73
CA THR A 7 5.41 7.74 41.05
C THR A 7 5.15 8.85 40.04
N TYR A 8 4.24 8.63 39.10
CA TYR A 8 3.84 9.67 38.15
C TYR A 8 2.76 10.55 38.80
N THR A 9 3.13 11.76 39.21
CA THR A 9 2.17 12.84 39.45
C THR A 9 1.79 13.45 38.09
N ILE A 10 0.58 13.16 37.63
CA ILE A 10 -0.01 13.80 36.46
C ILE A 10 -0.56 15.16 36.93
N GLU A 11 0.02 16.26 36.48
CA GLU A 11 -0.63 17.58 36.58
C GLU A 11 -1.79 17.61 35.57
N VAL A 12 -3.02 17.55 36.09
CA VAL A 12 -4.22 17.45 35.28
C VAL A 12 -4.79 18.84 35.03
N GLY A 13 -4.47 19.44 33.88
CA GLY A 13 -5.21 20.58 33.34
C GLY A 13 -6.71 20.26 33.15
N GLN A 14 -7.56 21.28 33.10
CA GLN A 14 -9.03 21.14 33.11
C GLN A 14 -9.60 20.24 31.98
N HIS A 15 -8.86 20.09 30.87
CA HIS A 15 -9.18 19.17 29.78
C HIS A 15 -8.78 17.70 30.06
N SER A 16 -7.67 17.46 30.77
CA SER A 16 -7.25 16.11 31.17
C SER A 16 -8.07 15.56 32.33
N LEU A 17 -8.79 16.41 33.08
CA LEU A 17 -9.69 15.99 34.16
C LEU A 17 -10.93 15.26 33.62
N ARG A 18 -11.39 15.63 32.42
CA ARG A 18 -12.48 14.95 31.72
C ARG A 18 -12.06 13.57 31.19
N LEU A 19 -10.84 13.47 30.67
CA LEU A 19 -10.24 12.20 30.24
C LEU A 19 -9.97 11.27 31.43
N ALA A 20 -9.40 11.79 32.52
CA ALA A 20 -9.20 11.03 33.75
C ALA A 20 -10.54 10.51 34.32
N ASN A 21 -11.58 11.35 34.37
CA ASN A 21 -12.91 10.93 34.81
C ASN A 21 -13.56 9.91 33.87
N ALA A 22 -13.32 9.98 32.56
CA ALA A 22 -13.81 8.97 31.61
C ALA A 22 -13.07 7.63 31.72
N VAL A 23 -11.74 7.67 32.00
CA VAL A 23 -10.91 6.47 32.21
C VAL A 23 -11.26 5.79 33.53
N VAL A 24 -11.46 6.54 34.61
CA VAL A 24 -11.83 6.01 35.93
C VAL A 24 -13.21 5.34 35.90
N ARG A 25 -14.17 5.86 35.12
CA ARG A 25 -15.49 5.23 34.93
C ARG A 25 -15.46 3.89 34.18
N GLY A 26 -14.30 3.50 33.65
CA GLY A 26 -14.15 2.35 32.77
C GLY A 26 -13.34 1.19 33.34
N LEU A 27 -12.70 1.35 34.50
CA LEU A 27 -11.83 0.36 35.12
C LEU A 27 -12.61 -0.44 36.15
N ASN A 28 -12.60 -1.76 35.99
CA ASN A 28 -13.07 -2.70 37.02
C ASN A 28 -11.83 -3.31 37.70
N PRO A 29 -11.25 -2.63 38.71
CA PRO A 29 -10.10 -3.16 39.42
C PRO A 29 -10.43 -4.46 40.14
N VAL A 30 -9.40 -5.30 40.27
CA VAL A 30 -9.42 -6.49 41.11
C VAL A 30 -8.69 -6.13 42.40
N ASP A 31 -9.35 -6.28 43.54
CA ASP A 31 -8.77 -6.06 44.86
C ASP A 31 -9.17 -7.21 45.80
N LEU A 32 -8.53 -7.31 46.97
CA LEU A 32 -8.96 -8.24 48.00
C LEU A 32 -10.37 -7.92 48.48
N ASP A 33 -11.15 -8.95 48.74
CA ASP A 33 -12.49 -8.82 49.29
C ASP A 33 -12.44 -8.20 50.71
N PRO A 34 -12.87 -6.94 50.91
CA PRO A 34 -12.86 -6.33 52.23
C PRO A 34 -14.03 -6.79 53.10
N SER A 35 -14.91 -7.68 52.59
CA SER A 35 -16.08 -8.14 53.34
C SER A 35 -15.69 -8.81 54.66
N GLY A 36 -16.47 -8.53 55.69
CA GLY A 36 -16.19 -8.93 57.07
C GLY A 36 -15.33 -7.95 57.86
N SER A 37 -14.65 -6.99 57.22
CA SER A 37 -13.92 -5.94 57.95
C SER A 37 -14.88 -4.97 58.64
N ASN A 38 -14.54 -4.56 59.85
CA ASN A 38 -15.29 -3.55 60.58
C ASN A 38 -14.89 -2.15 60.09
N ALA A 39 -15.79 -1.47 59.39
CA ALA A 39 -15.56 -0.14 58.81
C ALA A 39 -15.04 0.88 59.84
N SER A 40 -15.58 0.86 61.07
CA SER A 40 -15.14 1.76 62.15
C SER A 40 -13.70 1.49 62.58
N GLN A 41 -13.27 0.22 62.62
CA GLN A 41 -11.90 -0.14 62.99
C GLN A 41 -10.92 0.20 61.87
N VAL A 42 -11.33 0.00 60.61
CA VAL A 42 -10.53 0.40 59.45
C VAL A 42 -10.32 1.91 59.43
N GLU A 43 -11.36 2.69 59.73
CA GLU A 43 -11.26 4.16 59.78
C GLU A 43 -10.43 4.65 60.99
N ALA A 44 -10.61 4.01 62.14
CA ALA A 44 -9.78 4.27 63.31
C ALA A 44 -8.30 3.91 63.05
N PHE A 45 -8.02 2.87 62.29
CA PHE A 45 -6.65 2.52 61.89
C PHE A 45 -6.07 3.57 60.94
N LYS A 46 -6.80 3.91 59.87
CA LYS A 46 -6.41 4.94 58.89
C LYS A 46 -6.02 6.26 59.55
N SER A 47 -6.86 6.75 60.46
CA SER A 47 -6.64 8.03 61.15
C SER A 47 -5.42 8.01 62.10
N ARG A 48 -5.03 6.85 62.62
CA ARG A 48 -3.96 6.72 63.62
C ARG A 48 -2.60 6.33 63.05
N VAL A 49 -2.55 5.61 61.92
CA VAL A 49 -1.30 5.04 61.36
C VAL A 49 -0.23 6.10 61.17
N VAL A 50 -0.57 7.21 60.52
CA VAL A 50 0.39 8.29 60.24
C VAL A 50 0.96 8.89 61.53
N ALA A 51 0.09 9.19 62.50
CA ALA A 51 0.53 9.70 63.80
C ALA A 51 1.40 8.69 64.54
N ARG A 52 1.09 7.39 64.46
CA ARG A 52 1.82 6.32 65.14
C ARG A 52 3.21 6.09 64.56
N VAL A 53 3.39 6.24 63.24
CA VAL A 53 4.71 6.14 62.58
C VAL A 53 5.66 7.25 63.04
N ARG A 54 5.12 8.44 63.34
CA ARG A 54 5.91 9.57 63.85
C ARG A 54 6.31 9.42 65.32
N ALA A 55 5.54 8.66 66.08
CA ALA A 55 5.82 8.38 67.48
C ALA A 55 6.81 7.22 67.65
N ASP A 56 7.34 7.07 68.87
CA ASP A 56 8.18 5.92 69.23
C ASP A 56 7.45 4.59 69.02
N PRO A 57 8.13 3.52 68.54
CA PRO A 57 9.59 3.36 68.47
C PRO A 57 10.21 3.68 67.10
N LEU A 58 9.41 3.95 66.06
CA LEU A 58 9.97 4.25 64.74
C LEU A 58 10.56 5.65 64.66
N TYR A 59 9.98 6.60 65.41
CA TYR A 59 10.43 7.99 65.56
C TYR A 59 11.04 8.59 64.28
N CYS A 60 10.22 9.22 63.46
CA CYS A 60 10.71 9.84 62.23
C CYS A 60 11.00 11.35 62.42
N ALA A 61 12.27 11.72 62.33
CA ALA A 61 12.71 13.12 62.44
C ALA A 61 12.93 13.82 61.08
N THR A 62 12.76 13.11 59.97
CA THR A 62 13.00 13.68 58.64
C THR A 62 11.87 14.63 58.24
N PRO A 63 12.17 15.78 57.60
CA PRO A 63 11.15 16.70 57.10
C PRO A 63 10.11 16.02 56.20
N ALA A 64 10.52 15.03 55.40
CA ALA A 64 9.64 14.24 54.55
C ALA A 64 8.58 13.44 55.34
N CYS A 65 8.91 12.96 56.55
CA CYS A 65 7.97 12.20 57.37
C CYS A 65 7.05 13.11 58.20
N LEU A 66 7.60 14.22 58.72
CA LEU A 66 6.85 15.18 59.52
C LEU A 66 5.82 15.96 58.67
N ASN A 67 6.12 16.22 57.40
CA ASN A 67 5.25 16.94 56.47
C ASN A 67 4.25 16.04 55.73
N ASN A 68 4.08 14.76 56.09
CA ASN A 68 3.15 13.86 55.40
C ASN A 68 1.67 14.06 55.79
N THR A 69 1.28 15.20 56.38
CA THR A 69 -0.02 15.47 57.01
C THR A 69 -1.26 15.40 56.09
N GLY A 70 -1.10 15.08 54.80
CA GLY A 70 -2.18 14.75 53.87
C GLY A 70 -1.96 13.45 53.09
N GLN A 71 -0.96 12.64 53.47
CA GLN A 71 -0.66 11.38 52.82
C GLN A 71 -1.52 10.27 53.42
N THR A 72 -2.03 9.38 52.56
CA THR A 72 -2.76 8.20 52.99
C THR A 72 -1.82 7.17 53.58
N MET A 73 -2.36 6.24 54.38
CA MET A 73 -1.63 5.06 54.82
C MET A 73 -1.04 4.29 53.62
N GLY A 74 0.11 3.64 53.82
CA GLY A 74 0.68 2.75 52.81
C GLY A 74 -0.28 1.59 52.48
N SER A 75 -0.28 1.16 51.21
CA SER A 75 -1.16 0.10 50.70
C SER A 75 -1.05 -1.21 51.51
N PHE A 76 0.15 -1.58 51.93
CA PHE A 76 0.42 -2.81 52.69
C PHE A 76 0.21 -2.69 54.20
N ALA A 77 -0.10 -1.50 54.75
CA ALA A 77 -0.16 -1.33 56.20
C ALA A 77 -1.24 -2.19 56.87
N ARG A 78 -2.40 -2.36 56.23
CA ARG A 78 -3.46 -3.27 56.73
C ARG A 78 -3.05 -4.74 56.66
N HIS A 79 -2.30 -5.12 55.62
CA HIS A 79 -1.80 -6.50 55.49
C HIS A 79 -0.79 -6.82 56.60
N LEU A 80 0.09 -5.87 56.90
CA LEU A 80 1.05 -6.03 57.98
C LEU A 80 0.35 -6.12 59.34
N HIS A 81 -0.67 -5.30 59.57
CA HIS A 81 -1.52 -5.43 60.76
C HIS A 81 -2.09 -6.85 60.90
N ASP A 82 -2.71 -7.38 59.84
CA ASP A 82 -3.33 -8.70 59.88
C ASP A 82 -2.32 -9.82 60.09
N ALA A 83 -1.11 -9.70 59.51
CA ALA A 83 -0.01 -10.64 59.74
C ALA A 83 0.45 -10.64 61.22
N PHE A 84 0.60 -9.46 61.83
CA PHE A 84 0.94 -9.36 63.24
C PHE A 84 -0.17 -9.87 64.15
N TYR A 85 -1.43 -9.56 63.83
CA TYR A 85 -2.59 -10.04 64.58
C TYR A 85 -2.68 -11.57 64.55
N MET A 86 -2.49 -12.18 63.37
CA MET A 86 -2.40 -13.62 63.21
C MET A 86 -1.30 -14.22 64.08
N TYR A 87 -0.08 -13.68 64.00
CA TYR A 87 1.06 -14.14 64.82
C TYR A 87 0.76 -14.04 66.31
N ALA A 88 0.26 -12.89 66.78
CA ALA A 88 -0.04 -12.68 68.19
C ALA A 88 -1.15 -13.62 68.69
N SER A 89 -2.19 -13.83 67.89
CA SER A 89 -3.32 -14.70 68.24
C SER A 89 -2.97 -16.19 68.21
N SER A 90 -1.91 -16.59 67.51
CA SER A 90 -1.45 -17.99 67.47
C SER A 90 -0.47 -18.34 68.59
N LEU A 91 0.11 -17.38 69.33
CA LEU A 91 1.06 -17.66 70.41
C LEU A 91 0.48 -18.59 71.49
N ALA A 92 -0.70 -18.25 72.01
CA ALA A 92 -1.37 -19.05 73.03
C ALA A 92 -1.82 -20.41 72.48
N LYS A 93 -2.21 -20.47 71.20
CA LYS A 93 -2.58 -21.72 70.53
C LYS A 93 -1.37 -22.65 70.39
N ALA A 94 -0.20 -22.10 70.07
CA ALA A 94 1.04 -22.87 69.95
C ALA A 94 1.46 -23.48 71.30
N ASP A 95 1.42 -22.68 72.37
CA ASP A 95 1.78 -23.13 73.72
C ASP A 95 0.75 -24.14 74.29
N ALA A 96 -0.50 -24.12 73.81
CA ALA A 96 -1.50 -25.13 74.16
C ALA A 96 -1.26 -26.49 73.48
N VAL A 97 -0.57 -26.53 72.33
CA VAL A 97 -0.22 -27.77 71.64
C VAL A 97 0.99 -28.45 72.29
N GLN A 98 1.98 -27.65 72.72
CA GLN A 98 3.21 -28.13 73.34
C GLN A 98 3.76 -27.07 74.30
N PRO A 99 4.36 -27.45 75.46
CA PRO A 99 5.12 -26.50 76.28
C PRO A 99 6.18 -25.77 75.45
N ASP A 100 6.20 -24.44 75.54
CA ASP A 100 7.06 -23.57 74.71
C ASP A 100 6.87 -23.75 73.19
N GLY A 101 5.69 -24.17 72.74
CA GLY A 101 5.35 -24.42 71.34
C GLY A 101 5.62 -23.24 70.41
N ARG A 102 5.53 -22.00 70.90
CA ARG A 102 5.91 -20.78 70.15
C ARG A 102 7.38 -20.73 69.69
N LYS A 103 8.28 -21.48 70.33
CA LYS A 103 9.70 -21.58 69.89
C LYS A 103 9.87 -22.56 68.72
N ASN A 104 8.86 -23.40 68.46
CA ASN A 104 8.89 -24.37 67.38
C ASN A 104 8.15 -23.83 66.15
N ALA A 105 8.87 -23.68 65.04
CA ALA A 105 8.32 -23.15 63.80
C ALA A 105 7.17 -24.02 63.22
N SER A 106 7.23 -25.35 63.33
CA SER A 106 6.17 -26.22 62.80
C SER A 106 4.89 -26.12 63.64
N THR A 107 5.03 -26.10 64.96
CA THR A 107 3.92 -25.87 65.89
C THR A 107 3.29 -24.50 65.69
N MET A 108 4.12 -23.46 65.51
CA MET A 108 3.64 -22.10 65.29
C MET A 108 2.91 -21.95 63.94
N LYS A 109 3.43 -22.57 62.86
CA LYS A 109 2.75 -22.61 61.56
C LYS A 109 1.36 -23.24 61.68
N LYS A 110 1.28 -24.40 62.33
CA LYS A 110 0.01 -25.09 62.55
C LYS A 110 -0.95 -24.27 63.42
N ALA A 111 -0.44 -23.55 64.41
CA ALA A 111 -1.24 -22.67 65.26
C ALA A 111 -1.78 -21.41 64.55
N MET A 112 -1.15 -21.00 63.43
CA MET A 112 -1.60 -19.90 62.58
C MET A 112 -2.69 -20.30 61.59
N GLU A 113 -2.88 -21.59 61.33
CA GLU A 113 -3.93 -22.09 60.45
C GLU A 113 -5.33 -21.71 60.99
N GLY A 114 -6.21 -21.33 60.06
CA GLY A 114 -7.59 -20.97 60.37
C GLY A 114 -8.00 -19.61 59.83
N THR A 115 -9.15 -19.13 60.31
CA THR A 115 -9.81 -17.92 59.82
C THR A 115 -9.98 -16.90 60.93
N PHE A 116 -9.73 -15.62 60.63
CA PHE A 116 -9.98 -14.50 61.53
C PHE A 116 -10.47 -13.26 60.78
N GLN A 117 -11.03 -12.30 61.51
CA GLN A 117 -11.45 -11.01 60.97
C GLN A 117 -10.32 -9.99 61.14
N GLY A 118 -9.75 -9.57 60.01
CA GLY A 118 -8.69 -8.57 59.95
C GLY A 118 -9.17 -7.22 59.38
N LEU A 119 -8.25 -6.26 59.27
CA LEU A 119 -8.51 -4.98 58.60
C LEU A 119 -8.59 -5.12 57.08
N THR A 120 -8.12 -6.23 56.51
CA THR A 120 -8.28 -6.59 55.10
C THR A 120 -9.46 -7.53 54.83
N GLY A 121 -10.42 -7.62 55.75
CA GLY A 121 -11.59 -8.49 55.64
C GLY A 121 -11.38 -9.83 56.33
N THR A 122 -12.14 -10.83 55.89
CA THR A 122 -11.97 -12.21 56.36
C THR A 122 -10.65 -12.78 55.83
N VAL A 123 -9.74 -13.13 56.75
CA VAL A 123 -8.44 -13.71 56.42
C VAL A 123 -8.46 -15.19 56.77
N THR A 124 -8.22 -16.04 55.78
CA THR A 124 -8.06 -17.48 55.96
C THR A 124 -6.64 -17.89 55.61
N VAL A 125 -6.01 -18.66 56.49
CA VAL A 125 -4.68 -19.25 56.27
C VAL A 125 -4.83 -20.75 56.19
N GLY A 126 -4.46 -21.29 55.03
CA GLY A 126 -4.56 -22.72 54.75
C GLY A 126 -3.40 -23.52 55.34
N ALA A 127 -3.46 -24.85 55.22
CA ALA A 127 -2.44 -25.77 55.72
C ALA A 127 -1.03 -25.51 55.14
N ASN A 128 -0.93 -24.94 53.94
CA ASN A 128 0.34 -24.56 53.32
C ASN A 128 0.96 -23.30 53.95
N SER A 129 0.43 -22.80 55.07
CA SER A 129 0.89 -21.58 55.76
C SER A 129 0.85 -20.33 54.88
N SER A 130 -0.01 -20.34 53.86
CA SER A 130 -0.26 -19.21 52.96
C SER A 130 -1.67 -18.68 53.16
N ARG A 131 -1.84 -17.38 52.98
CA ARG A 131 -3.18 -16.75 52.98
C ARG A 131 -3.92 -17.22 51.73
N VAL A 132 -5.11 -17.78 51.92
CA VAL A 132 -6.04 -18.07 50.83
C VAL A 132 -6.59 -16.73 50.33
N PRO A 133 -6.29 -16.33 49.08
CA PRO A 133 -6.73 -15.05 48.57
C PRO A 133 -8.21 -15.10 48.21
N ASN A 134 -8.94 -14.06 48.58
CA ASN A 134 -10.30 -13.81 48.10
C ASN A 134 -10.28 -12.46 47.39
N TYR A 135 -10.58 -12.45 46.11
CA TYR A 135 -10.62 -11.23 45.31
C TYR A 135 -12.04 -10.85 44.95
N VAL A 136 -12.24 -9.55 44.74
CA VAL A 136 -13.45 -8.98 44.18
C VAL A 136 -13.08 -8.14 42.97
N VAL A 137 -13.85 -8.31 41.91
CA VAL A 137 -13.91 -7.36 40.82
C VAL A 137 -15.05 -6.40 41.13
N TYR A 138 -14.71 -5.14 41.31
CA TYR A 138 -15.70 -4.09 41.54
C TYR A 138 -15.59 -3.02 40.47
N GLY A 139 -16.64 -2.24 40.30
CA GLY A 139 -16.63 -1.05 39.47
C GLY A 139 -17.66 -0.05 39.98
N LEU A 140 -17.93 0.97 39.18
CA LEU A 140 -18.91 2.00 39.51
C LEU A 140 -20.23 1.71 38.79
N ASP A 141 -21.34 1.87 39.52
CA ASP A 141 -22.68 1.81 38.95
C ASP A 141 -23.06 3.15 38.24
N ARG A 142 -24.32 3.27 37.80
CA ARG A 142 -24.80 4.52 37.17
C ARG A 142 -24.84 5.72 38.11
N SER A 143 -24.94 5.48 39.42
CA SER A 143 -24.94 6.48 40.47
C SER A 143 -23.51 6.87 40.91
N ALA A 144 -22.49 6.30 40.27
CA ALA A 144 -21.08 6.41 40.65
C ALA A 144 -20.79 5.83 42.06
N GLU A 145 -21.60 4.88 42.50
CA GLU A 145 -21.35 4.10 43.71
C GLU A 145 -20.56 2.84 43.38
N GLN A 146 -19.67 2.45 44.28
CA GLN A 146 -18.86 1.26 44.12
C GLN A 146 -19.70 0.00 44.35
N GLN A 147 -19.74 -0.89 43.36
CA GLN A 147 -20.45 -2.16 43.43
C GLN A 147 -19.51 -3.33 43.07
N THR A 148 -19.60 -4.42 43.82
CA THR A 148 -18.93 -5.68 43.49
C THR A 148 -19.71 -6.42 42.40
N PHE A 149 -19.01 -6.83 41.34
CA PHE A 149 -19.58 -7.57 40.20
C PHE A 149 -19.16 -9.04 40.17
N ILE A 150 -17.96 -9.36 40.63
CA ILE A 150 -17.46 -10.74 40.62
C ILE A 150 -16.72 -10.99 41.93
N ARG A 151 -16.98 -12.13 42.56
CA ARG A 151 -16.20 -12.65 43.69
C ARG A 151 -15.40 -13.85 43.20
N ILE A 152 -14.12 -13.86 43.53
CA ILE A 152 -13.17 -14.88 43.12
C ILE A 152 -12.59 -15.46 44.40
N SER A 153 -12.94 -16.70 44.69
CA SER A 153 -12.44 -17.45 45.86
C SER A 153 -11.66 -18.66 45.38
N PHE A 154 -10.55 -18.95 46.04
CA PHE A 154 -9.72 -20.12 45.75
C PHE A 154 -10.13 -21.26 46.68
N VAL A 155 -10.50 -22.40 46.08
CA VAL A 155 -10.82 -23.62 46.85
C VAL A 155 -9.51 -24.33 47.19
N ASP A 156 -8.64 -24.49 46.20
CA ASP A 156 -7.28 -25.05 46.30
C ASP A 156 -6.31 -24.24 45.40
N GLU A 157 -5.05 -24.67 45.28
CA GLU A 157 -4.04 -23.99 44.43
C GLU A 157 -4.39 -24.01 42.93
N THR A 158 -5.22 -24.96 42.48
CA THR A 158 -5.60 -25.13 41.08
C THR A 158 -7.05 -24.72 40.79
N ASP A 159 -7.94 -24.82 41.78
CA ASP A 159 -9.38 -24.64 41.58
C ASP A 159 -9.85 -23.27 42.08
N VAL A 160 -10.38 -22.49 41.13
CA VAL A 160 -10.90 -21.15 41.36
C VAL A 160 -12.41 -21.17 41.20
N ASN A 161 -13.12 -20.72 42.24
CA ASN A 161 -14.55 -20.49 42.18
C ASN A 161 -14.83 -19.02 41.87
N LEU A 162 -15.46 -18.77 40.73
CA LEU A 162 -15.84 -17.44 40.26
C LEU A 162 -17.36 -17.29 40.33
N VAL A 163 -17.81 -16.37 41.17
CA VAL A 163 -19.23 -16.09 41.39
C VAL A 163 -19.55 -14.69 40.89
N ALA A 164 -20.35 -14.60 39.83
CA ALA A 164 -20.91 -13.33 39.37
C ALA A 164 -22.01 -12.87 40.35
N THR A 165 -21.93 -11.62 40.79
CA THR A 165 -22.92 -10.99 41.69
C THR A 165 -23.95 -10.13 40.94
N TYR A 166 -23.86 -10.06 39.61
CA TYR A 166 -24.80 -9.37 38.73
C TYR A 166 -25.68 -10.35 37.94
N ALA A 167 -26.87 -9.90 37.53
CA ALA A 167 -27.81 -10.69 36.73
C ALA A 167 -27.64 -10.47 35.22
N ASP A 168 -27.46 -9.21 34.79
CA ASP A 168 -27.23 -8.84 33.39
C ASP A 168 -26.05 -7.88 33.28
N GLU A 169 -25.12 -8.15 32.37
CA GLU A 169 -23.94 -7.33 32.13
C GLU A 169 -24.29 -5.94 31.60
N SER A 170 -25.34 -5.85 30.78
CA SER A 170 -25.71 -4.60 30.10
C SER A 170 -26.23 -3.55 31.09
N THR A 171 -27.01 -3.99 32.08
CA THR A 171 -27.57 -3.11 33.11
C THR A 171 -26.66 -2.96 34.34
N SER A 172 -25.57 -3.71 34.44
CA SER A 172 -24.63 -3.67 35.58
C SER A 172 -23.23 -3.17 35.16
N ILE A 173 -22.32 -4.07 34.79
CA ILE A 173 -20.92 -3.77 34.47
C ILE A 173 -20.80 -2.71 33.38
N TRP A 174 -21.64 -2.81 32.35
CA TRP A 174 -21.62 -1.90 31.20
C TRP A 174 -22.71 -0.84 31.27
N ALA A 175 -23.33 -0.65 32.42
CA ALA A 175 -24.42 0.31 32.61
C ALA A 175 -23.99 1.76 32.33
N THR A 176 -22.71 2.07 32.56
CA THR A 176 -22.07 3.36 32.28
C THR A 176 -21.65 3.54 30.82
N ARG A 177 -21.80 2.49 30.00
CA ARG A 177 -21.44 2.41 28.56
C ARG A 177 -22.63 2.05 27.69
N ASP A 178 -23.82 2.56 28.02
CA ASP A 178 -25.07 2.27 27.30
C ASP A 178 -25.37 0.77 27.16
N GLY A 179 -24.92 -0.03 28.14
CA GLY A 179 -25.06 -1.49 28.14
C GLY A 179 -24.20 -2.23 27.13
N LYS A 180 -23.26 -1.55 26.46
CA LYS A 180 -22.39 -2.16 25.45
C LYS A 180 -21.05 -2.55 26.05
N ARG A 181 -20.77 -3.85 26.03
CA ARG A 181 -19.44 -4.38 26.32
C ARG A 181 -18.44 -3.82 25.31
N PRO A 182 -17.36 -3.15 25.74
CA PRO A 182 -16.27 -2.75 24.85
C PRO A 182 -15.67 -3.96 24.15
N LEU A 183 -15.26 -3.79 22.90
CA LEU A 183 -14.48 -4.82 22.23
C LEU A 183 -13.14 -4.97 22.95
N THR A 184 -12.67 -6.21 23.07
CA THR A 184 -11.34 -6.52 23.62
C THR A 184 -10.25 -5.87 22.77
N THR A 185 -10.41 -5.89 21.45
CA THR A 185 -9.58 -5.19 20.48
C THR A 185 -10.38 -4.07 19.81
N PRO A 186 -9.82 -2.87 19.63
CA PRO A 186 -10.49 -1.79 18.90
C PRO A 186 -10.68 -2.17 17.42
N LEU A 187 -11.67 -1.57 16.77
CA LEU A 187 -12.06 -1.88 15.38
C LEU A 187 -10.93 -1.79 14.36
N CYS A 188 -9.94 -0.92 14.60
CA CYS A 188 -8.80 -0.72 13.72
C CYS A 188 -7.46 -1.13 14.36
N GLY A 189 -7.52 -2.06 15.32
CA GLY A 189 -6.31 -2.52 16.02
C GLY A 189 -5.77 -1.47 16.99
N TYR A 190 -4.91 -1.91 17.92
CA TYR A 190 -4.34 -1.01 18.92
C TYR A 190 -3.45 0.08 18.30
N SER A 191 -2.87 -0.20 17.12
CA SER A 191 -2.03 0.76 16.38
C SER A 191 -2.85 1.67 15.44
N GLY A 192 -4.15 1.42 15.26
CA GLY A 192 -4.99 2.14 14.29
C GLY A 192 -4.73 1.77 12.82
N THR A 193 -3.83 0.82 12.54
CA THR A 193 -3.41 0.41 11.19
C THR A 193 -4.18 -0.78 10.65
N ASP A 194 -4.99 -1.44 11.48
CA ASP A 194 -5.67 -2.68 11.10
C ASP A 194 -7.03 -2.42 10.42
N CYS A 195 -7.39 -1.14 10.19
CA CYS A 195 -8.55 -0.84 9.36
C CYS A 195 -8.31 -1.39 7.94
N PRO A 196 -9.34 -1.91 7.25
CA PRO A 196 -9.22 -2.23 5.83
C PRO A 196 -8.88 -0.96 5.04
N LEU A 197 -7.71 -0.94 4.41
CA LEU A 197 -7.29 0.14 3.52
C LEU A 197 -8.19 0.17 2.28
N SER A 198 -8.44 1.35 1.74
CA SER A 198 -9.17 1.46 0.48
C SER A 198 -8.34 0.89 -0.68
N PHE A 199 -9.00 0.39 -1.73
CA PHE A 199 -8.33 -0.18 -2.91
C PHE A 199 -7.28 0.78 -3.49
N TRP A 200 -7.59 2.08 -3.54
CA TRP A 200 -6.67 3.08 -4.06
C TRP A 200 -5.42 3.23 -3.18
N GLU A 201 -5.55 3.25 -1.85
CA GLU A 201 -4.39 3.37 -0.96
C GLU A 201 -3.47 2.15 -1.03
N GLN A 202 -4.04 0.95 -1.20
CA GLN A 202 -3.27 -0.28 -1.28
C GLN A 202 -2.61 -0.48 -2.67
N TYR A 203 -3.30 -0.13 -3.75
CA TYR A 203 -2.89 -0.52 -5.10
C TYR A 203 -2.39 0.63 -5.99
N LEU A 204 -2.43 1.89 -5.55
CA LEU A 204 -1.98 3.02 -6.36
C LEU A 204 -0.54 2.87 -6.86
N ILE A 205 0.38 2.40 -6.00
CA ILE A 205 1.78 2.17 -6.38
C ILE A 205 1.88 1.12 -7.48
N TYR A 206 1.17 0.00 -7.35
CA TYR A 206 1.16 -1.08 -8.33
C TYR A 206 0.54 -0.64 -9.67
N ILE A 207 -0.55 0.15 -9.63
CA ILE A 207 -1.20 0.70 -10.82
C ILE A 207 -0.28 1.69 -11.52
N ALA A 208 0.41 2.56 -10.78
CA ALA A 208 1.35 3.53 -11.35
C ALA A 208 2.55 2.83 -12.03
N VAL A 209 3.13 1.83 -11.37
CA VAL A 209 4.25 1.05 -11.94
C VAL A 209 3.79 0.26 -13.16
N GLY A 210 2.67 -0.46 -13.08
CA GLY A 210 2.12 -1.22 -14.20
C GLY A 210 1.75 -0.33 -15.40
N GLY A 211 1.12 0.81 -15.14
CA GLY A 211 0.76 1.79 -16.17
C GLY A 211 1.98 2.39 -16.88
N SER A 212 3.04 2.73 -16.13
CA SER A 212 4.27 3.25 -16.72
C SER A 212 4.99 2.21 -17.60
N LEU A 213 5.04 0.95 -17.17
CA LEU A 213 5.61 -0.14 -17.97
C LEU A 213 4.82 -0.39 -19.27
N ALA A 214 3.49 -0.40 -19.19
CA ALA A 214 2.62 -0.57 -20.35
C ALA A 214 2.76 0.59 -21.34
N LEU A 215 2.88 1.83 -20.86
CA LEU A 215 3.09 3.01 -21.70
C LEU A 215 4.43 2.94 -22.44
N LEU A 216 5.51 2.55 -21.75
CA LEU A 216 6.83 2.38 -22.38
C LEU A 216 6.79 1.31 -23.47
N LEU A 217 6.12 0.18 -23.22
CA LEU A 217 5.94 -0.88 -24.22
C LEU A 217 5.12 -0.39 -25.43
N LEU A 218 4.10 0.42 -25.20
CA LEU A 218 3.30 1.00 -26.28
C LEU A 218 4.14 1.97 -27.13
N ILE A 219 4.96 2.81 -26.50
CA ILE A 219 5.86 3.73 -27.20
C ILE A 219 6.90 2.97 -28.03
N THR A 220 7.52 1.91 -27.49
CA THR A 220 8.49 1.12 -28.25
C THR A 220 7.87 0.43 -29.45
N LEU A 221 6.65 -0.13 -29.31
CA LEU A 221 5.91 -0.70 -30.43
C LEU A 221 5.58 0.35 -31.52
N LEU A 222 5.16 1.55 -31.13
CA LEU A 222 4.92 2.63 -32.09
C LEU A 222 6.20 3.08 -32.80
N CYS A 223 7.31 3.20 -32.08
CA CYS A 223 8.62 3.50 -32.67
C CYS A 223 9.08 2.42 -33.67
N LEU A 224 8.89 1.15 -33.34
CA LEU A 224 9.19 0.04 -34.24
C LEU A 224 8.28 0.03 -35.48
N ALA A 225 6.97 0.23 -35.30
CA ALA A 225 6.03 0.30 -36.42
C ALA A 225 6.39 1.46 -37.38
N THR A 226 6.69 2.64 -36.84
CA THR A 226 7.08 3.80 -37.66
C THR A 226 8.41 3.60 -38.36
N SER A 227 9.41 2.98 -37.72
CA SER A 227 10.70 2.68 -38.35
C SER A 227 10.54 1.64 -39.48
N LEU A 228 9.72 0.60 -39.29
CA LEU A 228 9.41 -0.38 -40.33
C LEU A 228 8.69 0.25 -41.52
N VAL A 229 7.70 1.10 -41.29
CA VAL A 229 7.01 1.83 -42.37
C VAL A 229 7.99 2.74 -43.12
N ARG A 230 8.89 3.44 -42.42
CA ARG A 230 9.92 4.26 -43.05
C ARG A 230 10.88 3.42 -43.90
N ALA A 231 11.37 2.31 -43.38
CA ALA A 231 12.25 1.39 -44.10
C ALA A 231 11.57 0.81 -45.35
N LYS A 232 10.29 0.40 -45.23
CA LYS A 232 9.49 -0.08 -46.37
C LYS A 232 9.29 1.02 -47.42
N ARG A 233 8.99 2.25 -47.00
CA ARG A 233 8.86 3.41 -47.91
C ARG A 233 10.18 3.71 -48.62
N GLN A 234 11.31 3.67 -47.92
CA GLN A 234 12.63 3.86 -48.53
C GLN A 234 12.94 2.77 -49.56
N ALA A 235 12.66 1.50 -49.25
CA ALA A 235 12.84 0.40 -50.21
C ALA A 235 11.98 0.58 -51.46
N MET A 236 10.72 1.02 -51.31
CA MET A 236 9.85 1.34 -52.44
C MET A 236 10.38 2.52 -53.28
N MET A 237 10.97 3.54 -52.65
CA MET A 237 11.57 4.67 -53.38
C MET A 237 12.78 4.23 -54.21
N THR A 238 13.64 3.37 -53.67
CA THR A 238 14.80 2.84 -54.40
C THR A 238 14.37 2.00 -55.61
N ALA A 239 13.42 1.07 -55.44
CA ALA A 239 12.89 0.26 -56.54
C ALA A 239 12.22 1.14 -57.63
N ASN A 240 11.54 2.22 -57.23
CA ASN A 240 10.98 3.19 -58.17
C ASN A 240 12.02 4.09 -58.85
N ALA A 241 13.25 4.16 -58.33
CA ALA A 241 14.33 4.88 -58.99
C ALA A 241 15.06 4.00 -60.02
N GLU A 242 15.05 2.67 -59.86
CA GLU A 242 15.77 1.74 -60.74
C GLU A 242 15.23 1.71 -62.19
N TRP A 243 13.92 1.95 -62.40
CA TRP A 243 13.35 2.03 -63.75
C TRP A 243 13.59 3.38 -64.45
N GLN A 244 14.17 4.36 -63.75
CA GLN A 244 14.42 5.69 -64.32
C GLN A 244 15.79 5.71 -65.01
N ILE A 245 15.78 5.70 -66.34
CA ILE A 245 16.99 5.79 -67.15
C ILE A 245 17.36 7.27 -67.31
N PRO A 246 18.56 7.72 -66.91
CA PRO A 246 19.00 9.09 -67.11
C PRO A 246 19.25 9.39 -68.59
N PHE A 247 18.80 10.54 -69.09
CA PHE A 247 19.00 10.92 -70.51
C PHE A 247 20.48 10.94 -70.95
N LEU A 248 21.39 11.23 -70.02
CA LEU A 248 22.84 11.27 -70.26
C LEU A 248 23.44 9.93 -70.72
N THR A 249 22.78 8.80 -70.47
CA THR A 249 23.27 7.48 -70.90
C THR A 249 22.83 7.09 -72.31
N LEU A 250 22.05 7.94 -72.98
CA LEU A 250 21.56 7.69 -74.34
C LEU A 250 22.46 8.39 -75.37
N ALA A 251 22.99 7.62 -76.32
CA ALA A 251 23.75 8.15 -77.46
C ALA A 251 22.89 8.14 -78.74
N PRO A 252 22.87 9.23 -79.53
CA PRO A 252 22.10 9.26 -80.77
C PRO A 252 22.72 8.35 -81.83
N VAL A 253 21.90 7.53 -82.49
CA VAL A 253 22.34 6.67 -83.60
C VAL A 253 22.14 7.43 -84.91
N LYS A 254 23.21 7.63 -85.69
CA LYS A 254 23.12 8.22 -87.03
C LYS A 254 22.63 7.16 -88.03
N SER A 255 21.62 7.51 -88.81
CA SER A 255 21.03 6.67 -89.85
C SER A 255 21.92 6.65 -91.09
N ASP A 256 22.84 5.69 -91.18
CA ASP A 256 23.35 5.24 -92.48
C ASP A 256 22.48 4.07 -92.96
N GLY A 257 21.97 4.18 -94.19
CA GLY A 257 20.94 3.30 -94.76
C GLY A 257 21.36 1.84 -94.88
N GLN A 258 21.27 1.09 -93.79
CA GLN A 258 21.36 -0.37 -93.78
C GLN A 258 20.23 -0.99 -92.94
N SER A 259 19.46 -1.84 -93.60
CA SER A 259 18.30 -2.55 -93.07
C SER A 259 18.66 -3.36 -91.82
N ARG A 260 17.87 -3.24 -90.75
CA ARG A 260 17.96 -4.10 -89.56
C ARG A 260 16.59 -4.74 -89.30
N ARG A 261 16.41 -5.98 -89.74
CA ARG A 261 15.18 -6.76 -89.55
C ARG A 261 15.22 -7.54 -88.22
N SER A 262 14.24 -7.19 -87.38
CA SER A 262 13.49 -7.95 -86.36
C SER A 262 14.20 -8.89 -85.37
N LEU A 263 13.93 -8.62 -84.10
CA LEU A 263 13.53 -9.64 -83.12
C LEU A 263 12.39 -10.50 -83.71
N GLN A 264 12.69 -11.76 -84.04
CA GLN A 264 11.88 -13.01 -83.97
C GLN A 264 10.36 -12.82 -83.68
N SER A 265 9.35 -13.30 -84.43
CA SER A 265 9.20 -14.36 -85.46
C SER A 265 7.77 -14.34 -86.06
N GLY A 266 7.57 -15.00 -87.22
CA GLY A 266 6.25 -15.36 -87.81
C GLY A 266 6.19 -15.17 -89.34
N PRO A 267 5.95 -16.21 -90.18
CA PRO A 267 6.05 -16.09 -91.63
C PRO A 267 4.81 -15.37 -92.17
N SER A 268 4.98 -14.13 -92.61
CA SER A 268 3.98 -13.40 -93.39
C SER A 268 4.62 -12.95 -94.70
N THR A 269 3.92 -13.25 -95.78
CA THR A 269 4.23 -12.94 -97.18
C THR A 269 4.82 -11.54 -97.36
N ILE A 270 5.93 -11.48 -98.09
CA ILE A 270 6.71 -10.29 -98.44
C ILE A 270 5.81 -9.21 -99.08
N THR A 271 5.59 -8.12 -98.35
CA THR A 271 5.53 -6.77 -98.92
C THR A 271 6.90 -6.12 -98.74
N LYS A 272 7.40 -5.54 -99.82
CA LYS A 272 8.82 -5.19 -100.01
C LYS A 272 9.20 -3.83 -99.41
N ASP A 273 8.50 -3.38 -98.38
CA ASP A 273 8.79 -2.10 -97.76
C ASP A 273 8.49 -2.13 -96.25
N SER A 274 9.52 -2.36 -95.46
CA SER A 274 9.45 -2.30 -94.00
C SER A 274 10.72 -1.62 -93.49
N THR A 275 11.01 -0.46 -94.07
CA THR A 275 12.06 0.44 -93.61
C THR A 275 11.43 1.34 -92.54
N PHE A 276 11.97 1.35 -91.32
CA PHE A 276 11.47 2.23 -90.27
C PHE A 276 11.86 3.67 -90.60
N HIS A 277 10.94 4.39 -91.24
CA HIS A 277 11.10 5.81 -91.55
C HIS A 277 10.80 6.61 -90.28
N SER A 278 11.84 7.23 -89.68
CA SER A 278 11.69 7.92 -88.40
C SER A 278 11.02 9.29 -88.51
N GLU A 279 10.75 9.80 -89.71
CA GLU A 279 10.21 11.16 -89.90
C GLU A 279 8.72 11.28 -89.53
N ASP A 280 7.92 10.22 -89.66
CA ASP A 280 6.47 10.23 -89.36
C ASP A 280 6.08 9.37 -88.15
N SER A 281 7.04 8.72 -87.49
CA SER A 281 6.78 7.86 -86.35
C SER A 281 7.07 8.58 -85.03
N LYS A 282 6.24 8.34 -84.00
CA LYS A 282 6.39 8.94 -82.66
C LYS A 282 7.65 8.46 -81.90
N PHE A 283 8.45 7.59 -82.51
CA PHE A 283 9.58 6.90 -81.88
C PHE A 283 10.89 7.25 -82.60
N GLU A 284 11.91 7.65 -81.84
CA GLU A 284 13.29 7.89 -82.27
C GLU A 284 14.19 6.75 -81.77
N LEU A 285 15.24 6.41 -82.53
CA LEU A 285 16.15 5.32 -82.17
C LEU A 285 17.40 5.85 -81.48
N TYR A 286 17.69 5.34 -80.28
CA TYR A 286 18.88 5.66 -79.50
C TYR A 286 19.67 4.39 -79.17
N SER A 287 20.94 4.53 -78.79
CA SER A 287 21.78 3.44 -78.29
C SER A 287 22.02 3.62 -76.80
N MET A 288 21.73 2.57 -76.02
CA MET A 288 22.02 2.50 -74.58
C MET A 288 22.87 1.26 -74.35
N ASN A 289 24.08 1.42 -73.79
CA ASN A 289 25.03 0.32 -73.54
C ASN A 289 25.32 -0.57 -74.77
N LYS A 290 25.37 0.02 -75.98
CA LYS A 290 25.58 -0.64 -77.29
C LYS A 290 24.39 -1.48 -77.79
N GLU A 291 23.24 -1.41 -77.14
CA GLU A 291 22.00 -2.00 -77.60
C GLU A 291 21.04 -0.93 -78.13
N PRO A 292 20.34 -1.17 -79.26
CA PRO A 292 19.38 -0.22 -79.80
C PRO A 292 18.11 -0.20 -78.95
N VAL A 293 17.70 1.00 -78.52
CA VAL A 293 16.47 1.25 -77.75
C VAL A 293 15.59 2.26 -78.46
N LEU A 294 14.27 2.02 -78.45
CA LEU A 294 13.29 2.98 -78.98
C LEU A 294 12.91 3.99 -77.90
N VAL A 295 12.91 5.26 -78.26
CA VAL A 295 12.59 6.39 -77.40
C VAL A 295 11.39 7.12 -77.99
N THR A 296 10.37 7.41 -77.20
CA THR A 296 9.28 8.29 -77.64
C THR A 296 9.58 9.73 -77.28
N LYS A 297 9.48 10.63 -78.26
CA LYS A 297 9.56 12.07 -78.00
C LYS A 297 8.21 12.58 -77.55
N HIS A 298 8.17 13.17 -76.37
CA HIS A 298 6.98 13.84 -75.85
C HIS A 298 7.22 15.35 -75.89
N ASN A 299 6.27 16.09 -76.48
CA ASN A 299 6.33 17.55 -76.44
C ASN A 299 6.21 18.02 -74.99
N THR A 300 7.24 18.69 -74.50
CA THR A 300 7.23 19.32 -73.20
C THR A 300 6.39 20.59 -73.29
N MET A 301 5.18 20.56 -72.75
CA MET A 301 4.38 21.77 -72.59
C MET A 301 4.96 22.57 -71.42
N PRO A 302 5.43 23.83 -71.60
CA PRO A 302 5.90 24.62 -70.48
C PRO A 302 4.73 24.88 -69.52
N LEU A 303 4.82 24.37 -68.29
CA LEU A 303 3.80 24.65 -67.28
C LEU A 303 3.81 26.15 -66.96
N THR A 304 2.69 26.81 -67.23
CA THR A 304 2.45 28.20 -66.82
C THR A 304 2.49 28.31 -65.29
N ARG A 305 3.02 29.42 -64.76
CA ARG A 305 3.27 29.66 -63.32
C ARG A 305 2.07 29.32 -62.41
N SER A 306 0.85 29.55 -62.88
CA SER A 306 -0.40 29.21 -62.17
C SER A 306 -0.61 27.69 -61.98
N LYS A 307 -0.34 26.89 -63.02
CA LYS A 307 -0.47 25.42 -62.96
C LYS A 307 0.66 24.75 -62.16
N GLN A 308 1.84 25.37 -62.09
CA GLN A 308 2.91 24.92 -61.19
C GLN A 308 2.47 24.99 -59.72
N TYR A 309 1.80 26.06 -59.30
CA TYR A 309 1.24 26.18 -57.94
C TYR A 309 0.18 25.12 -57.63
N THR A 310 -0.64 24.75 -58.61
CA THR A 310 -1.63 23.67 -58.44
C THR A 310 -0.95 22.31 -58.27
N PHE A 311 0.09 22.02 -59.05
CA PHE A 311 0.85 20.77 -58.93
C PHE A 311 1.58 20.66 -57.58
N ILE A 312 2.19 21.77 -57.11
CA ILE A 312 2.80 21.86 -55.78
C ILE A 312 1.72 21.67 -54.69
N LYS A 313 0.52 22.25 -54.85
CA LYS A 313 -0.60 22.05 -53.93
C LYS A 313 -1.08 20.60 -53.88
N VAL A 314 -1.17 19.91 -55.01
CA VAL A 314 -1.57 18.49 -55.07
C VAL A 314 -0.49 17.62 -54.42
N ALA A 315 0.79 17.89 -54.67
CA ALA A 315 1.89 17.21 -53.97
C ALA A 315 1.88 17.48 -52.45
N PHE A 316 1.59 18.71 -52.02
CA PHE A 316 1.42 19.06 -50.60
C PHE A 316 0.19 18.41 -49.98
N LEU A 317 -0.93 18.32 -50.70
CA LEU A 317 -2.16 17.68 -50.22
C LEU A 317 -1.98 16.18 -50.03
N VAL A 318 -1.30 15.50 -50.95
CA VAL A 318 -0.93 14.09 -50.77
C VAL A 318 -0.02 13.90 -49.55
N LYS A 319 0.86 14.87 -49.26
CA LYS A 319 1.68 14.86 -48.03
C LYS A 319 0.86 15.15 -46.77
N LYS A 320 -0.20 15.97 -46.87
CA LYS A 320 -1.05 16.42 -45.74
C LYS A 320 -2.12 15.41 -45.30
N VAL A 321 -2.43 14.39 -46.11
CA VAL A 321 -3.36 13.31 -45.74
C VAL A 321 -2.68 12.23 -44.88
N SER A 322 -1.36 12.31 -44.65
CA SER A 322 -0.64 11.45 -43.70
C SER A 322 -0.16 12.27 -42.49
N ASN A 323 -1.03 12.34 -41.48
CA ASN A 323 -0.80 12.75 -40.08
C ASN A 323 -0.68 14.26 -39.76
N GLY A 324 -1.46 14.65 -38.74
CA GLY A 324 -1.40 15.93 -38.06
C GLY A 324 -0.05 16.17 -37.39
N GLY A 325 0.37 17.44 -37.39
CA GLY A 325 1.62 17.92 -36.82
C GLY A 325 2.26 18.97 -37.73
N CYS A 326 2.16 20.24 -37.35
CA CYS A 326 2.72 21.38 -38.06
C CYS A 326 4.26 21.36 -38.02
N CYS A 327 4.92 21.43 -39.19
CA CYS A 327 6.26 22.00 -39.35
C CYS A 327 6.37 22.59 -40.76
N VAL A 328 6.55 23.92 -40.84
CA VAL A 328 6.77 24.65 -42.08
C VAL A 328 8.28 24.66 -42.34
N GLN A 329 8.72 24.08 -43.46
CA GLN A 329 10.10 24.19 -43.92
C GLN A 329 10.07 24.59 -45.38
N TYR A 330 10.51 25.83 -45.65
CA TYR A 330 10.61 26.40 -46.99
C TYR A 330 11.75 25.69 -47.74
N LEU A 331 11.45 25.12 -48.92
CA LEU A 331 12.47 24.70 -49.88
C LEU A 331 12.38 25.56 -51.14
N HIS A 332 13.55 26.09 -51.52
CA HIS A 332 13.84 27.01 -52.62
C HIS A 332 13.55 26.38 -54.01
N PRO A 333 13.08 27.13 -55.03
CA PRO A 333 12.49 26.56 -56.24
C PRO A 333 13.48 26.33 -57.41
N GLU A 334 14.64 25.71 -57.18
CA GLU A 334 15.61 25.44 -58.28
C GLU A 334 15.94 23.96 -58.57
N CYS A 335 15.25 23.00 -57.96
CA CYS A 335 15.49 21.57 -58.24
C CYS A 335 14.26 20.88 -58.85
N ALA A 336 13.93 21.14 -60.12
CA ALA A 336 13.06 20.26 -60.91
C ALA A 336 13.08 20.58 -62.42
N LEU A 337 14.20 20.36 -63.10
CA LEU A 337 14.22 20.22 -64.56
C LEU A 337 15.14 19.06 -64.92
N ARG A 338 14.61 17.84 -64.82
CA ARG A 338 15.13 16.68 -65.55
C ARG A 338 14.00 16.16 -66.43
N SER A 339 14.16 16.39 -67.73
CA SER A 339 13.33 15.79 -68.77
C SER A 339 13.37 14.28 -68.62
N THR A 340 12.20 13.70 -68.37
CA THR A 340 11.99 12.26 -68.23
C THR A 340 11.52 11.73 -69.59
N VAL A 341 12.25 10.75 -70.11
CA VAL A 341 11.80 9.93 -71.24
C VAL A 341 11.29 8.62 -70.63
N GLN A 342 10.00 8.33 -70.77
CA GLN A 342 9.46 7.01 -70.45
C GLN A 342 9.71 6.09 -71.65
N ILE A 343 10.61 5.12 -71.49
CA ILE A 343 10.79 4.02 -72.44
C ILE A 343 9.90 2.87 -71.96
N LEU A 344 8.97 2.42 -72.82
CA LEU A 344 8.18 1.23 -72.60
C LEU A 344 9.02 0.00 -72.96
N MET A 345 9.60 -0.67 -71.96
CA MET A 345 10.16 -2.02 -72.16
C MET A 345 9.01 -3.02 -72.05
N ILE A 346 8.61 -3.61 -73.19
CA ILE A 346 7.57 -4.64 -73.23
C ILE A 346 8.16 -5.95 -72.70
N GLY A 347 7.90 -6.24 -71.42
CA GLY A 347 8.09 -7.55 -70.81
C GLY A 347 6.81 -8.38 -70.90
N ASP A 348 6.89 -9.48 -71.66
CA ASP A 348 6.06 -10.70 -71.68
C ASP A 348 4.62 -10.62 -71.09
N ILE A 349 3.63 -10.30 -71.94
CA ILE A 349 2.20 -10.45 -71.61
C ILE A 349 1.77 -11.86 -72.00
N ARG A 350 1.83 -12.78 -71.03
CA ARG A 350 1.19 -14.09 -71.12
C ARG A 350 0.33 -14.35 -69.87
N ARG A 351 -0.92 -13.86 -69.86
CA ARG A 351 -2.12 -14.50 -69.25
C ARG A 351 -3.34 -13.57 -69.25
N HIS A 352 -4.50 -14.21 -69.44
CA HIS A 352 -5.88 -13.74 -69.23
C HIS A 352 -6.48 -12.77 -70.25
N MET A 353 -7.16 -13.33 -71.25
CA MET A 353 -8.58 -13.07 -71.53
C MET A 353 -9.11 -14.19 -72.44
N LYS A 354 -9.79 -15.17 -71.82
CA LYS A 354 -10.66 -16.15 -72.46
C LYS A 354 -11.94 -16.08 -71.64
N ASP A 355 -12.96 -15.41 -72.17
CA ASP A 355 -14.38 -15.48 -71.81
C ASP A 355 -15.16 -14.48 -72.69
N ASN A 356 -15.50 -14.96 -73.89
CA ASN A 356 -16.83 -14.89 -74.52
C ASN A 356 -16.76 -15.56 -75.90
#